data_AF-A0AAD4K795-F1
#
_entry.id   AF-A0AAD4K795-F1
#
_cell.length_a   1.000
_cell.length_b   1.000
_cell.length_c   1.000
_cell.angle_alpha   90.00
_cell.angle_beta   90.00
_cell.angle_gamma   90.00
#
_symmetry.space_group_name_H-M   'P 1'
#
loop_
_entity.id
_entity.type
_entity.pdbx_description
1 polymer ?
#
loop_
_entity_poly.entity_id
_entity_poly.type
_entity_poly.pdbx_seq_one_letter_code
_entity_poly.pdbx_strand_id
1 'polypeptide(L)'
;NHSRHRRSSSTVSCMQDARFYRNAQRPVHKIWTNSECAKYFLCLDGEVFEFKCSEGLLFDVVRQICDFKANVDNCDITAETPAPKPLLEMADCADHTQLGCADGTCLPQDYFCDGSVDCPDGSDEGWCDMAHDPNAAGSCDPRKCQLPHCHCSKDGTQIPGNLMAHTVPQMILLTFDDAVNHDNWELFSKVLFTPSRRNPNGCPIRSTFYVSHPFTNYQYVQKLWNDGHEIAVHSVTHRGPELWWSKNATIEDWFDEMVGQANIVNKFAGVRMEEIRGIRVPFLRVGWNRQFLMMKEFGFVYDASMVAPHSNPPLWPYTLDYKMPHSCLGANQNCPTRSYPGIWELVMNQLEAGEYTCNMVDSCPPHLTGEDIYRMLTYNFKRHYLSNRAPFGLYFHSTWFKKTDYMNAFLRFLDDMQKLPDVYFVTNQQAIQWMRQPTPSNQLHQFEPWRCQPKQLEPHEQVCLMPNVCKVRSRVLQEDRYFYTCMECPAQYPWIRNEFGLE
;
A
#
# COMPACT_ATOMS: atom_id res chain seq x y z
N ASN A 1 -9.76 22.33 -43.60
CA ASN A 1 -9.44 21.49 -44.77
C ASN A 1 -8.20 20.67 -44.46
N HIS A 2 -8.32 19.34 -44.60
CA HIS A 2 -7.31 18.29 -44.45
C HIS A 2 -6.96 17.75 -43.04
N SER A 3 -7.84 16.91 -42.50
CA SER A 3 -7.43 15.68 -41.79
C SER A 3 -7.97 14.48 -42.57
N ARG A 4 -7.24 14.07 -43.61
CA ARG A 4 -7.49 12.80 -44.30
C ARG A 4 -7.15 11.67 -43.31
N HIS A 5 -8.16 11.03 -42.72
CA HIS A 5 -8.00 9.68 -42.20
C HIS A 5 -7.57 8.80 -43.36
N ARG A 6 -6.28 8.45 -43.37
CA ARG A 6 -5.66 7.64 -44.39
C ARG A 6 -6.14 6.20 -44.17
N ARG A 7 -7.12 5.75 -44.95
CA ARG A 7 -7.44 4.31 -45.09
C ARG A 7 -6.18 3.61 -45.58
N SER A 8 -5.44 3.00 -44.66
CA SER A 8 -4.25 2.20 -44.90
C SER A 8 -4.67 0.76 -45.10
N SER A 9 -4.26 0.15 -46.22
CA SER A 9 -4.60 -1.21 -46.63
C SER A 9 -3.81 -2.28 -45.86
N SER A 10 -4.12 -2.43 -44.58
CA SER A 10 -3.86 -3.65 -43.81
C SER A 10 -5.09 -3.88 -42.97
N THR A 11 -5.84 -4.94 -43.28
CA THR A 11 -7.06 -5.36 -42.57
C THR A 11 -6.70 -5.80 -41.17
N VAL A 12 -6.44 -4.85 -40.27
CA VAL A 12 -6.35 -5.11 -38.84
C VAL A 12 -7.73 -5.63 -38.43
N SER A 13 -7.79 -6.88 -38.00
CA SER A 13 -9.04 -7.50 -37.54
C SER A 13 -9.53 -6.77 -36.29
N CYS A 14 -10.83 -6.45 -36.27
CA CYS A 14 -11.51 -6.00 -35.05
C CYS A 14 -11.46 -7.14 -34.02
N MET A 15 -10.94 -6.86 -32.83
CA MET A 15 -11.10 -7.73 -31.66
C MET A 15 -12.25 -7.18 -30.82
N GLN A 16 -13.38 -7.90 -30.82
CA GLN A 16 -14.53 -7.57 -29.96
C GLN A 16 -14.19 -7.93 -28.51
N ASP A 17 -14.76 -7.17 -27.56
CA ASP A 17 -14.52 -7.26 -26.11
C ASP A 17 -13.12 -6.83 -25.61
N ALA A 18 -12.27 -6.27 -26.49
CA ALA A 18 -10.94 -5.85 -26.13
C ALA A 18 -10.85 -4.38 -25.71
N ARG A 19 -10.00 -4.11 -24.71
CA ARG A 19 -9.36 -2.79 -24.51
C ARG A 19 -8.47 -2.46 -25.74
N PHE A 20 -7.63 -1.42 -25.69
CA PHE A 20 -6.71 -1.15 -26.79
C PHE A 20 -5.78 -2.35 -27.03
N TYR A 21 -5.56 -2.70 -28.31
CA TYR A 21 -4.80 -3.87 -28.74
C TYR A 21 -3.78 -3.51 -29.81
N ARG A 22 -2.86 -4.42 -30.12
CA ARG A 22 -1.90 -4.29 -31.23
C ARG A 22 -2.33 -5.19 -32.40
N ASN A 23 -1.85 -4.89 -33.59
CA ASN A 23 -2.18 -5.71 -34.76
C ASN A 23 -1.63 -7.15 -34.62
N ALA A 24 -2.47 -8.18 -34.77
CA ALA A 24 -2.04 -9.58 -34.67
C ALA A 24 -1.13 -10.01 -35.83
N GLN A 25 -1.27 -9.39 -37.01
CA GLN A 25 -0.54 -9.76 -38.22
C GLN A 25 0.75 -8.94 -38.42
N ARG A 26 1.39 -8.49 -37.33
CA ARG A 26 2.65 -7.72 -37.39
C ARG A 26 3.81 -8.60 -37.86
N PRO A 27 4.71 -8.10 -38.72
CA PRO A 27 5.93 -8.84 -39.06
C PRO A 27 6.79 -9.05 -37.81
N VAL A 28 7.16 -10.30 -37.52
CA VAL A 28 7.89 -10.68 -36.28
C VAL A 28 9.15 -9.83 -36.06
N HIS A 29 9.91 -9.56 -37.13
CA HIS A 29 11.13 -8.75 -37.08
C HIS A 29 10.90 -7.24 -36.80
N LYS A 30 9.65 -6.76 -36.83
CA LYS A 30 9.28 -5.37 -36.57
C LYS A 30 8.65 -5.14 -35.20
N ILE A 31 8.23 -6.20 -34.51
CA ILE A 31 7.47 -6.14 -33.24
C ILE A 31 8.13 -5.18 -32.22
N TRP A 32 9.44 -5.29 -32.05
CA TRP A 32 10.21 -4.51 -31.06
C TRP A 32 10.74 -3.17 -31.58
N THR A 33 10.37 -2.77 -32.79
CA THR A 33 10.75 -1.46 -33.32
C THR A 33 9.92 -0.37 -32.66
N ASN A 34 10.54 0.79 -32.40
CA ASN A 34 9.84 1.92 -31.76
C ASN A 34 8.60 2.34 -32.56
N SER A 35 8.64 2.25 -33.89
CA SER A 35 7.51 2.64 -34.74
C SER A 35 6.33 1.67 -34.66
N GLU A 36 6.57 0.39 -34.42
CA GLU A 36 5.53 -0.63 -34.38
C GLU A 36 5.01 -0.86 -32.96
N CYS A 37 5.88 -0.93 -31.95
CA CYS A 37 5.46 -1.10 -30.57
C CYS A 37 4.73 0.14 -30.00
N ALA A 38 4.93 1.32 -30.61
CA ALA A 38 4.17 2.53 -30.28
C ALA A 38 2.74 2.54 -30.87
N LYS A 39 2.38 1.64 -31.77
CA LYS A 39 1.05 1.61 -32.41
C LYS A 39 0.09 0.71 -31.65
N TYR A 40 -1.16 1.13 -31.57
CA TYR A 40 -2.25 0.41 -30.93
C TYR A 40 -3.58 0.78 -31.58
N PHE A 41 -4.60 -0.02 -31.31
CA PHE A 41 -5.88 0.00 -32.00
C PHE A 41 -7.02 -0.15 -31.01
N LEU A 42 -8.18 0.42 -31.33
CA LEU A 42 -9.44 0.21 -30.60
C LEU A 42 -10.50 -0.23 -31.60
N CYS A 43 -11.31 -1.22 -31.24
CA CYS A 43 -12.49 -1.56 -32.03
C CYS A 43 -13.74 -1.01 -31.36
N LEU A 44 -14.54 -0.23 -32.08
CA LEU A 44 -15.86 0.24 -31.65
C LEU A 44 -16.88 -0.06 -32.75
N ASP A 45 -17.95 -0.77 -32.40
CA ASP A 45 -19.02 -1.15 -33.34
C ASP A 45 -18.55 -1.82 -34.64
N GLY A 46 -17.45 -2.58 -34.56
CA GLY A 46 -16.84 -3.26 -35.70
C GLY A 46 -15.88 -2.39 -36.54
N GLU A 47 -15.72 -1.11 -36.19
CA GLU A 47 -14.75 -0.20 -36.82
C GLU A 47 -13.46 -0.13 -36.01
N VAL A 48 -12.31 -0.20 -36.69
CA VAL A 48 -10.97 -0.18 -36.08
C VAL A 48 -10.36 1.22 -36.18
N PHE A 49 -9.96 1.75 -35.04
CA PHE A 49 -9.30 3.06 -34.90
C PHE A 49 -7.82 2.84 -34.57
N GLU A 50 -6.92 3.38 -35.40
CA GLU A 50 -5.47 3.34 -35.16
C GLU A 50 -5.02 4.54 -34.33
N PHE A 51 -4.16 4.26 -33.35
CA PHE A 51 -3.50 5.22 -32.50
C PHE A 51 -1.99 4.96 -32.46
N LYS A 52 -1.24 5.98 -32.06
CA LYS A 52 0.20 5.89 -31.90
C LYS A 52 0.64 6.76 -30.73
N CYS A 53 1.52 6.22 -29.87
CA CYS A 53 2.13 6.97 -28.80
C CYS A 53 2.98 8.15 -29.31
N SER A 54 3.16 9.17 -28.46
CA SER A 54 4.09 10.28 -28.70
C SER A 54 5.51 9.78 -28.95
N GLU A 55 6.33 10.59 -29.61
CA GLU A 55 7.70 10.22 -29.97
C GLU A 55 8.52 9.79 -28.75
N GLY A 56 9.18 8.62 -28.85
CA GLY A 56 9.99 8.04 -27.78
C GLY A 56 9.24 7.13 -26.78
N LEU A 57 7.90 7.10 -26.83
CA LEU A 57 7.08 6.23 -25.99
C LEU A 57 6.61 4.98 -26.74
N LEU A 58 6.46 3.88 -26.02
CA LEU A 58 5.91 2.62 -26.50
C LEU A 58 4.57 2.37 -25.81
N PHE A 59 3.62 1.76 -26.52
CA PHE A 59 2.34 1.38 -25.92
C PHE A 59 2.56 0.13 -25.08
N ASP A 60 1.97 0.05 -23.90
CA ASP A 60 1.92 -1.15 -23.06
C ASP A 60 0.50 -1.73 -23.12
N VAL A 61 0.35 -2.94 -23.68
CA VAL A 61 -0.97 -3.55 -23.90
C VAL A 61 -1.63 -4.07 -22.62
N VAL A 62 -0.86 -4.30 -21.55
CA VAL A 62 -1.42 -4.73 -20.26
C VAL A 62 -1.82 -3.50 -19.44
N ARG A 63 -0.93 -2.50 -19.36
CA ARG A 63 -1.17 -1.26 -18.61
C ARG A 63 -2.11 -0.27 -19.33
N GLN A 64 -2.30 -0.44 -20.64
CA GLN A 64 -3.14 0.42 -21.48
C GLN A 64 -2.67 1.89 -21.51
N ILE A 65 -1.35 2.10 -21.46
CA ILE A 65 -0.72 3.43 -21.47
C ILE A 65 0.47 3.48 -22.44
N CYS A 66 0.92 4.69 -22.76
CA CYS A 66 2.20 4.91 -23.43
C CYS A 66 3.26 5.22 -22.38
N ASP A 67 4.32 4.41 -22.31
CA ASP A 67 5.42 4.54 -21.34
C ASP A 67 6.79 4.51 -22.06
N PHE A 68 7.85 4.87 -21.36
CA PHE A 68 9.21 4.81 -21.87
C PHE A 68 9.60 3.36 -22.18
N LYS A 69 10.45 3.20 -23.21
CA LYS A 69 10.94 1.89 -23.66
C LYS A 69 11.50 1.00 -22.55
N ALA A 70 12.10 1.57 -21.51
CA ALA A 70 12.64 0.80 -20.38
C ALA A 70 11.56 0.10 -19.53
N ASN A 71 10.32 0.59 -19.58
CA ASN A 71 9.19 0.13 -18.76
C ASN A 71 8.19 -0.72 -19.56
N VAL A 72 8.45 -0.99 -20.84
CA VAL A 72 7.55 -1.73 -21.75
C VAL A 72 8.26 -2.98 -22.26
N ASP A 73 7.83 -4.13 -21.76
CA ASP A 73 8.40 -5.45 -22.03
C ASP A 73 7.44 -6.41 -22.76
N ASN A 74 6.34 -5.89 -23.30
CA ASN A 74 5.25 -6.70 -23.86
C ASN A 74 4.91 -6.35 -25.32
N CYS A 75 5.86 -5.85 -26.10
CA CYS A 75 5.62 -5.41 -27.49
C CYS A 75 5.07 -6.53 -28.40
N ASP A 76 5.41 -7.77 -28.10
CA ASP A 76 5.02 -9.01 -28.76
C ASP A 76 3.58 -9.44 -28.45
N ILE A 77 3.03 -9.02 -27.31
CA ILE A 77 1.64 -9.29 -26.96
C ILE A 77 0.70 -8.46 -27.86
N THR A 78 -0.30 -9.14 -28.39
CA THR A 78 -1.27 -8.56 -29.33
C THR A 78 -2.46 -7.96 -28.59
N ALA A 79 -3.08 -8.72 -27.72
CA ALA A 79 -4.13 -8.26 -26.81
C ALA A 79 -3.99 -9.05 -25.52
N GLU A 80 -4.56 -8.52 -24.43
CA GLU A 80 -4.75 -9.30 -23.22
C GLU A 80 -5.79 -10.40 -23.54
N THR A 81 -5.40 -11.67 -23.43
CA THR A 81 -6.35 -12.79 -23.54
C THR A 81 -7.06 -12.95 -22.20
N PRO A 82 -8.35 -12.60 -22.10
CA PRO A 82 -9.08 -12.81 -20.86
C PRO A 82 -9.12 -14.30 -20.55
N ALA A 83 -8.82 -14.65 -19.31
CA ALA A 83 -8.97 -16.02 -18.83
C ALA A 83 -10.45 -16.45 -18.97
N PRO A 84 -10.70 -17.68 -19.41
CA PRO A 84 -12.07 -18.16 -19.60
C PRO A 84 -12.80 -18.26 -18.27
N LYS A 85 -14.13 -18.08 -18.29
CA LYS A 85 -14.94 -18.13 -17.06
C LYS A 85 -15.08 -19.58 -16.58
N PRO A 86 -14.74 -19.89 -15.32
CA PRO A 86 -14.86 -21.25 -14.80
C PRO A 86 -16.32 -21.71 -14.75
N LEU A 87 -16.55 -23.02 -14.89
CA LEU A 87 -17.87 -23.64 -14.77
C LEU A 87 -18.33 -23.72 -13.31
N LEU A 88 -17.39 -23.77 -12.35
CA LEU A 88 -17.65 -23.91 -10.92
C LEU A 88 -18.55 -25.14 -10.68
N GLU A 89 -19.67 -24.98 -9.95
CA GLU A 89 -20.64 -26.04 -9.67
C GLU A 89 -21.41 -26.54 -10.92
N MET A 90 -21.30 -25.85 -12.07
CA MET A 90 -22.00 -26.27 -13.29
C MET A 90 -21.29 -27.41 -14.03
N ALA A 91 -20.07 -27.76 -13.62
CA ALA A 91 -19.40 -28.95 -14.16
C ALA A 91 -19.91 -30.22 -13.47
N ASP A 92 -19.95 -31.32 -14.22
CA ASP A 92 -20.31 -32.65 -13.70
C ASP A 92 -19.13 -33.28 -12.91
N CYS A 93 -18.68 -32.59 -11.85
CA CYS A 93 -17.62 -33.09 -10.98
C CYS A 93 -18.13 -34.21 -10.07
N ALA A 94 -17.30 -35.25 -9.89
CA ALA A 94 -17.68 -36.44 -9.13
C ALA A 94 -17.80 -36.19 -7.61
N ASP A 95 -17.08 -35.19 -7.10
CA ASP A 95 -17.07 -34.79 -5.70
C ASP A 95 -17.68 -33.38 -5.56
N HIS A 96 -18.56 -33.20 -4.57
CA HIS A 96 -19.21 -31.92 -4.28
C HIS A 96 -18.24 -30.86 -3.72
N THR A 97 -17.03 -31.24 -3.28
CA THR A 97 -15.99 -30.28 -2.87
C THR A 97 -15.10 -29.83 -4.02
N GLN A 98 -15.36 -30.31 -5.24
CA GLN A 98 -14.64 -29.90 -6.45
C GLN A 98 -15.46 -28.90 -7.26
N LEU A 99 -14.75 -28.01 -7.93
CA LEU A 99 -15.28 -27.02 -8.85
C LEU A 99 -14.66 -27.23 -10.24
N GLY A 100 -15.42 -26.94 -11.28
CA GLY A 100 -14.97 -27.10 -12.67
C GLY A 100 -14.28 -25.87 -13.24
N CYS A 101 -13.11 -26.09 -13.86
CA CYS A 101 -12.48 -25.18 -14.81
C CYS A 101 -13.40 -24.92 -16.03
N ALA A 102 -13.06 -23.96 -16.88
CA ALA A 102 -13.85 -23.67 -18.08
C ALA A 102 -13.78 -24.80 -19.13
N ASP A 103 -12.67 -25.54 -19.16
CA ASP A 103 -12.45 -26.73 -19.98
C ASP A 103 -13.14 -28.01 -19.45
N GLY A 104 -13.75 -27.94 -18.26
CA GLY A 104 -14.42 -29.06 -17.60
C GLY A 104 -13.54 -29.89 -16.66
N THR A 105 -12.25 -29.55 -16.50
CA THR A 105 -11.37 -30.16 -15.50
C THR A 105 -11.88 -29.86 -14.09
N CYS A 106 -11.95 -30.86 -13.20
CA CYS A 106 -12.41 -30.68 -11.83
C CYS A 106 -11.23 -30.59 -10.86
N LEU A 107 -11.18 -29.51 -10.08
CA LEU A 107 -10.17 -29.26 -9.04
C LEU A 107 -10.83 -29.00 -7.69
N PRO A 108 -10.15 -29.23 -6.55
CA PRO A 108 -10.68 -28.87 -5.23
C PRO A 108 -11.01 -27.38 -5.14
N GLN A 109 -12.08 -27.01 -4.43
CA GLN A 109 -12.53 -25.62 -4.29
C GLN A 109 -11.43 -24.65 -3.82
N ASP A 110 -10.50 -25.09 -2.98
CA ASP A 110 -9.44 -24.24 -2.42
C ASP A 110 -8.46 -23.71 -3.48
N TYR A 111 -8.34 -24.40 -4.62
CA TYR A 111 -7.44 -24.08 -5.74
C TYR A 111 -7.99 -22.96 -6.64
N PHE A 112 -9.25 -22.55 -6.45
CA PHE A 112 -9.82 -21.44 -7.22
C PHE A 112 -9.55 -20.13 -6.51
N CYS A 113 -8.89 -19.18 -7.18
CA CYS A 113 -8.60 -17.84 -6.64
C CYS A 113 -7.57 -17.86 -5.48
N ASP A 114 -6.59 -18.76 -5.56
CA ASP A 114 -5.54 -18.93 -4.55
C ASP A 114 -4.20 -18.32 -4.96
N GLY A 115 -4.06 -17.90 -6.22
CA GLY A 115 -2.82 -17.39 -6.75
C GLY A 115 -1.91 -18.42 -7.40
N SER A 116 -2.38 -19.62 -7.72
CA SER A 116 -1.71 -20.58 -8.58
C SER A 116 -2.56 -20.86 -9.80
N VAL A 117 -1.94 -21.02 -10.98
CA VAL A 117 -2.66 -21.50 -12.17
C VAL A 117 -2.62 -23.02 -12.14
N ASP A 118 -3.74 -23.61 -11.77
CA ASP A 118 -3.90 -25.06 -11.60
C ASP A 118 -4.85 -25.65 -12.67
N CYS A 119 -5.83 -24.87 -13.13
CA CYS A 119 -6.61 -25.22 -14.31
C CYS A 119 -5.73 -25.22 -15.58
N PRO A 120 -5.84 -26.22 -16.47
CA PRO A 120 -5.10 -26.24 -17.74
C PRO A 120 -5.36 -25.02 -18.64
N ASP A 121 -6.53 -24.39 -18.48
CA ASP A 121 -6.96 -23.19 -19.20
C ASP A 121 -6.81 -21.88 -18.39
N GLY A 122 -6.33 -21.95 -17.14
CA GLY A 122 -6.18 -20.82 -16.22
C GLY A 122 -7.47 -20.12 -15.79
N SER A 123 -8.62 -20.79 -15.91
CA SER A 123 -9.93 -20.22 -15.53
C SER A 123 -10.13 -20.03 -14.02
N ASP A 124 -9.39 -20.77 -13.20
CA ASP A 124 -9.36 -20.69 -11.74
C ASP A 124 -8.90 -19.33 -11.21
N GLU A 125 -7.96 -18.68 -11.90
CA GLU A 125 -7.38 -17.39 -11.49
C GLU A 125 -7.92 -16.18 -12.28
N GLY A 126 -8.75 -16.45 -13.28
CA GLY A 126 -9.26 -15.45 -14.21
C GLY A 126 -10.37 -14.56 -13.67
N TRP A 127 -11.16 -15.07 -12.74
CA TRP A 127 -12.44 -14.48 -12.31
C TRP A 127 -12.51 -14.38 -10.78
N CYS A 128 -11.53 -13.69 -10.21
CA CYS A 128 -11.32 -13.64 -8.76
C CYS A 128 -11.59 -12.25 -8.14
N ASP A 129 -12.60 -11.55 -8.65
CA ASP A 129 -13.11 -10.35 -7.98
C ASP A 129 -14.06 -10.73 -6.82
N MET A 130 -14.45 -9.74 -6.01
CA MET A 130 -15.32 -9.96 -4.84
C MET A 130 -16.72 -10.53 -5.16
N ALA A 131 -17.13 -10.57 -6.43
CA ALA A 131 -18.41 -11.13 -6.86
C ALA A 131 -18.28 -12.54 -7.45
N HIS A 132 -17.09 -12.90 -7.94
CA HIS A 132 -16.86 -14.14 -8.67
C HIS A 132 -15.94 -15.15 -7.94
N ASP A 133 -15.18 -14.72 -6.94
CA ASP A 133 -14.38 -15.63 -6.11
C ASP A 133 -15.31 -16.58 -5.31
N PRO A 134 -15.24 -17.91 -5.54
CA PRO A 134 -16.09 -18.89 -4.85
C PRO A 134 -15.80 -18.97 -3.34
N ASN A 135 -14.63 -18.52 -2.92
CA ASN A 135 -14.15 -18.50 -1.54
C ASN A 135 -14.18 -17.08 -0.94
N ALA A 136 -14.93 -16.17 -1.56
CA ALA A 136 -15.04 -14.78 -1.11
C ALA A 136 -15.55 -14.67 0.34
N ALA A 137 -15.00 -13.70 1.06
CA ALA A 137 -15.45 -13.37 2.39
C ALA A 137 -16.93 -12.91 2.38
N GLY A 138 -17.69 -13.42 3.34
CA GLY A 138 -19.08 -13.01 3.54
C GLY A 138 -19.22 -11.54 3.95
N SER A 139 -20.44 -11.02 3.87
CA SER A 139 -20.75 -9.68 4.40
C SER A 139 -20.59 -9.65 5.93
N CYS A 140 -20.20 -8.50 6.46
CA CYS A 140 -20.04 -8.26 7.90
C CYS A 140 -21.25 -8.78 8.71
N ASP A 141 -21.01 -9.69 9.66
CA ASP A 141 -21.98 -10.06 10.71
C ASP A 141 -21.51 -9.47 12.06
N PRO A 142 -22.09 -8.34 12.51
CA PRO A 142 -21.70 -7.68 13.76
C PRO A 142 -21.88 -8.56 15.01
N ARG A 143 -22.64 -9.65 14.94
CA ARG A 143 -22.81 -10.56 16.07
C ARG A 143 -21.61 -11.49 16.24
N LYS A 144 -20.96 -11.85 15.14
CA LYS A 144 -19.76 -12.71 15.12
C LYS A 144 -18.48 -11.89 15.15
N CYS A 145 -18.48 -10.72 14.52
CA CYS A 145 -17.36 -9.80 14.53
C CYS A 145 -17.41 -8.88 15.75
N GLN A 146 -16.64 -9.21 16.79
CA GLN A 146 -16.63 -8.46 18.04
C GLN A 146 -15.20 -8.04 18.43
N LEU A 147 -15.10 -6.84 19.00
CA LEU A 147 -13.88 -6.35 19.62
C LEU A 147 -13.46 -7.27 20.79
N PRO A 148 -12.15 -7.44 21.05
CA PRO A 148 -11.01 -6.76 20.43
C PRO A 148 -10.49 -7.42 19.15
N HIS A 149 -11.04 -8.57 18.73
CA HIS A 149 -10.42 -9.39 17.69
C HIS A 149 -10.89 -9.03 16.28
N CYS A 150 -12.14 -8.58 16.15
CA CYS A 150 -12.74 -8.25 14.86
C CYS A 150 -13.49 -6.92 14.94
N HIS A 151 -13.37 -6.10 13.91
CA HIS A 151 -14.17 -4.89 13.74
C HIS A 151 -14.64 -4.78 12.30
N CYS A 152 -15.96 -4.77 12.09
CA CYS A 152 -16.55 -4.49 10.80
C CYS A 152 -17.89 -3.76 10.98
N SER A 153 -18.30 -3.05 9.94
CA SER A 153 -19.64 -2.51 9.80
C SER A 153 -20.06 -2.59 8.33
N LYS A 154 -21.35 -2.38 8.05
CA LYS A 154 -21.90 -2.54 6.70
C LYS A 154 -21.22 -1.64 5.66
N ASP A 155 -20.87 -0.43 6.05
CA ASP A 155 -20.31 0.62 5.21
C ASP A 155 -18.97 1.16 5.72
N GLY A 156 -18.42 0.60 6.80
CA GLY A 156 -17.14 1.00 7.37
C GLY A 156 -17.18 2.28 8.20
N THR A 157 -18.34 2.90 8.43
CA THR A 157 -18.44 4.22 9.06
C THR A 157 -18.73 4.17 10.57
N GLN A 158 -19.08 2.99 11.09
CA GLN A 158 -19.48 2.83 12.48
C GLN A 158 -18.30 3.03 13.44
N ILE A 159 -18.56 3.80 14.51
CA ILE A 159 -17.59 4.07 15.57
C ILE A 159 -17.40 2.80 16.43
N PRO A 160 -16.14 2.36 16.67
CA PRO A 160 -15.84 1.24 17.54
C PRO A 160 -16.44 1.39 18.94
N GLY A 161 -16.99 0.30 19.48
CA GLY A 161 -17.63 0.31 20.80
C GLY A 161 -18.93 1.12 20.87
N ASN A 162 -19.46 1.57 19.72
CA ASN A 162 -20.68 2.36 19.62
C ASN A 162 -20.65 3.64 20.48
N LEU A 163 -19.46 4.24 20.61
CA LEU A 163 -19.27 5.50 21.33
C LEU A 163 -19.95 6.65 20.57
N MET A 164 -20.39 7.68 21.30
CA MET A 164 -20.88 8.91 20.69
C MET A 164 -19.71 9.69 20.09
N ALA A 165 -19.85 10.18 18.85
CA ALA A 165 -18.76 10.84 18.12
C ALA A 165 -18.04 11.94 18.93
N HIS A 166 -18.76 12.80 19.64
CA HIS A 166 -18.16 13.88 20.44
C HIS A 166 -17.34 13.39 21.65
N THR A 167 -17.46 12.11 22.03
CA THR A 167 -16.69 11.49 23.12
C THR A 167 -15.45 10.74 22.63
N VAL A 168 -15.27 10.58 21.32
CA VAL A 168 -14.17 9.83 20.70
C VAL A 168 -12.97 10.77 20.53
N PRO A 169 -11.73 10.39 20.88
CA PRO A 169 -10.58 11.21 20.50
C PRO A 169 -10.42 11.26 18.99
N GLN A 170 -10.07 12.42 18.46
CA GLN A 170 -9.65 12.48 17.07
C GLN A 170 -8.19 12.05 16.96
N MET A 171 -7.98 10.86 16.42
CA MET A 171 -6.66 10.37 16.07
C MET A 171 -6.19 11.02 14.76
N ILE A 172 -4.94 11.46 14.73
CA ILE A 172 -4.22 11.84 13.51
C ILE A 172 -3.08 10.86 13.33
N LEU A 173 -3.05 10.17 12.18
CA LEU A 173 -2.04 9.19 11.83
C LEU A 173 -1.06 9.82 10.87
N LEU A 174 0.07 10.28 11.41
CA LEU A 174 1.16 10.81 10.61
C LEU A 174 2.05 9.65 10.16
N THR A 175 2.29 9.53 8.85
CA THR A 175 3.15 8.48 8.31
C THR A 175 4.16 9.02 7.31
N PHE A 176 5.34 8.40 7.30
CA PHE A 176 6.40 8.65 6.34
C PHE A 176 6.81 7.37 5.65
N ASP A 177 6.80 7.40 4.33
CA ASP A 177 7.19 6.27 3.50
C ASP A 177 8.62 6.47 2.98
N ASP A 178 9.24 5.38 2.54
CA ASP A 178 10.61 5.27 2.01
C ASP A 178 11.75 5.33 3.04
N ALA A 179 12.97 5.45 2.51
CA ALA A 179 14.21 5.35 3.25
C ALA A 179 14.40 6.48 4.26
N VAL A 180 14.84 6.13 5.47
CA VAL A 180 15.27 7.10 6.50
C VAL A 180 16.77 7.30 6.38
N ASN A 181 17.22 8.51 6.04
CA ASN A 181 18.62 8.77 5.77
C ASN A 181 19.01 10.24 6.06
N HIS A 182 20.22 10.64 5.66
CA HIS A 182 20.73 11.99 5.91
C HIS A 182 19.89 13.11 5.27
N ASP A 183 19.18 12.85 4.18
CA ASP A 183 18.39 13.85 3.46
C ASP A 183 17.13 14.26 4.23
N ASN A 184 16.59 13.37 5.06
CA ASN A 184 15.37 13.61 5.82
C ASN A 184 15.57 13.58 7.35
N TRP A 185 16.78 13.29 7.83
CA TRP A 185 17.04 13.22 9.27
C TRP A 185 16.80 14.55 10.00
N GLU A 186 17.20 15.68 9.42
CA GLU A 186 16.99 16.99 10.05
C GLU A 186 15.51 17.34 10.18
N LEU A 187 14.71 16.98 9.17
CA LEU A 187 13.26 17.14 9.20
C LEU A 187 12.66 16.41 10.41
N PHE A 188 12.98 15.13 10.59
CA PHE A 188 12.41 14.34 11.67
C PHE A 188 12.94 14.77 13.04
N SER A 189 14.26 14.87 13.17
CA SER A 189 14.91 15.06 14.48
C SER A 189 14.83 16.48 15.05
N LYS A 190 14.75 17.51 14.20
CA LYS A 190 14.79 18.91 14.65
C LYS A 190 13.54 19.72 14.36
N VAL A 191 12.74 19.33 13.36
CA VAL A 191 11.61 20.14 12.89
C VAL A 191 10.27 19.55 13.33
N LEU A 192 10.03 18.26 13.03
CA LEU A 192 8.73 17.63 13.27
C LEU A 192 8.58 17.04 14.66
N PHE A 193 9.57 16.32 15.18
CA PHE A 193 9.46 15.59 16.45
C PHE A 193 10.25 16.28 17.57
N THR A 194 9.94 17.54 17.81
CA THR A 194 10.58 18.32 18.87
C THR A 194 9.99 18.00 20.25
N PRO A 195 10.75 18.17 21.35
CA PRO A 195 10.26 17.92 22.71
C PRO A 195 9.06 18.78 23.14
N SER A 196 8.78 19.87 22.43
CA SER A 196 7.67 20.78 22.69
C SER A 196 6.35 20.29 22.11
N ARG A 197 6.36 19.43 21.08
CA ARG A 197 5.13 18.95 20.44
C ARG A 197 4.57 17.75 21.20
N ARG A 198 3.51 17.98 21.96
CA ARG A 198 2.92 16.98 22.87
C ARG A 198 1.42 16.81 22.64
N ASN A 199 0.97 15.58 22.80
CA ASN A 199 -0.44 15.22 22.91
C ASN A 199 -1.03 15.71 24.24
N PRO A 200 -2.37 15.78 24.37
CA PRO A 200 -3.04 16.24 25.60
C PRO A 200 -2.70 15.43 26.86
N ASN A 201 -2.23 14.18 26.72
CA ASN A 201 -1.73 13.36 27.84
C ASN A 201 -0.29 13.71 28.26
N GLY A 202 0.30 14.76 27.69
CA GLY A 202 1.68 15.20 27.97
C GLY A 202 2.75 14.39 27.25
N CYS A 203 2.40 13.38 26.45
CA CYS A 203 3.37 12.57 25.71
C CYS A 203 3.80 13.23 24.40
N PRO A 204 5.05 13.02 23.94
CA PRO A 204 5.46 13.46 22.61
C PRO A 204 4.53 12.91 21.53
N ILE A 205 4.28 13.70 20.49
CA ILE A 205 3.54 13.22 19.32
C ILE A 205 4.28 12.05 18.67
N ARG A 206 3.53 11.06 18.17
CA ARG A 206 4.09 9.86 17.53
C ARG A 206 3.71 9.79 16.05
N SER A 207 4.45 8.97 15.32
CA SER A 207 4.34 8.79 13.88
C SER A 207 4.75 7.36 13.53
N THR A 208 4.29 6.90 12.37
CA THR A 208 4.63 5.59 11.81
C THR A 208 5.57 5.77 10.61
N PHE A 209 6.66 5.01 10.54
CA PHE A 209 7.61 5.03 9.43
C PHE A 209 7.54 3.71 8.68
N TYR A 210 7.12 3.74 7.41
CA TYR A 210 7.16 2.61 6.50
C TYR A 210 8.51 2.62 5.78
N VAL A 211 9.45 1.86 6.32
CA VAL A 211 10.86 1.92 5.91
C VAL A 211 11.14 0.94 4.78
N SER A 212 11.63 1.44 3.65
CA SER A 212 12.21 0.63 2.58
C SER A 212 13.73 0.46 2.78
N HIS A 213 14.30 -0.65 2.32
CA HIS A 213 15.72 -0.94 2.56
C HIS A 213 16.70 0.04 1.87
N PRO A 214 16.59 0.34 0.56
CA PRO A 214 17.68 0.96 -0.17
C PRO A 214 17.98 2.35 0.38
N PHE A 215 19.26 2.65 0.61
CA PHE A 215 19.74 3.93 1.17
C PHE A 215 19.31 4.25 2.61
N THR A 216 18.64 3.33 3.32
CA THR A 216 18.27 3.53 4.72
C THR A 216 19.49 3.49 5.63
N ASN A 217 19.56 4.46 6.54
CA ASN A 217 20.48 4.49 7.66
C ASN A 217 19.79 3.86 8.88
N TYR A 218 20.20 2.64 9.24
CA TYR A 218 19.56 1.88 10.31
C TYR A 218 19.88 2.41 11.71
N GLN A 219 20.93 3.23 11.91
CA GLN A 219 21.10 3.99 13.16
C GLN A 219 19.94 4.98 13.36
N TYR A 220 19.51 5.67 12.30
CA TYR A 220 18.40 6.62 12.39
C TYR A 220 17.06 5.91 12.59
N VAL A 221 16.84 4.76 11.95
CA VAL A 221 15.69 3.90 12.23
C VAL A 221 15.67 3.46 13.71
N GLN A 222 16.80 3.01 14.24
CA GLN A 222 16.94 2.67 15.66
C GLN A 222 16.65 3.86 16.58
N LYS A 223 17.11 5.06 16.21
CA LYS A 223 16.82 6.29 16.97
C LYS A 223 15.32 6.60 17.00
N LEU A 224 14.63 6.52 15.86
CA LEU A 224 13.19 6.76 15.77
C LEU A 224 12.40 5.76 16.64
N TRP A 225 12.79 4.48 16.59
CA TRP A 225 12.20 3.45 17.43
C TRP A 225 12.44 3.68 18.93
N ASN A 226 13.67 4.02 19.33
CA ASN A 226 14.02 4.35 20.72
C ASN A 226 13.28 5.58 21.23
N ASP A 227 13.02 6.55 20.34
CA ASP A 227 12.22 7.71 20.69
C ASP A 227 10.76 7.35 20.93
N GLY A 228 10.27 6.24 20.37
CA GLY A 228 8.90 5.72 20.53
C GLY A 228 8.02 5.89 19.29
N HIS A 229 8.61 6.17 18.12
CA HIS A 229 7.91 6.07 16.84
C HIS A 229 7.73 4.59 16.45
N GLU A 230 6.73 4.33 15.62
CA GLU A 230 6.50 3.01 15.07
C GLU A 230 7.33 2.81 13.81
N ILE A 231 7.97 1.64 13.69
CA ILE A 231 8.69 1.21 12.49
C ILE A 231 7.90 0.06 11.86
N ALA A 232 7.50 0.26 10.62
CA ALA A 232 6.75 -0.67 9.78
C ALA A 232 7.53 -0.91 8.47
N VAL A 233 7.18 -1.96 7.74
CA VAL A 233 7.94 -2.36 6.55
C VAL A 233 7.36 -1.77 5.26
N HIS A 234 8.26 -1.37 4.35
CA HIS A 234 7.94 -0.88 3.01
C HIS A 234 8.77 -1.56 1.92
N SER A 235 8.89 -2.89 2.07
CA SER A 235 9.67 -3.80 1.24
C SER A 235 11.20 -3.62 1.23
N VAL A 236 11.91 -4.63 0.73
CA VAL A 236 13.36 -4.61 0.56
C VAL A 236 13.72 -3.83 -0.69
N THR A 237 13.01 -4.00 -1.80
CA THR A 237 13.50 -3.46 -3.07
C THR A 237 12.83 -2.17 -3.48
N HIS A 238 11.60 -1.94 -3.00
CA HIS A 238 10.70 -0.92 -3.55
C HIS A 238 10.63 -1.01 -5.10
N ARG A 239 10.70 -2.23 -5.66
CA ARG A 239 10.87 -2.45 -7.09
C ARG A 239 9.69 -1.95 -7.91
N GLY A 240 10.02 -1.43 -9.09
CA GLY A 240 9.11 -1.38 -10.22
C GLY A 240 9.15 -2.66 -11.06
N PRO A 241 8.23 -2.80 -12.03
CA PRO A 241 7.08 -1.93 -12.27
C PRO A 241 5.99 -2.10 -11.19
N GLU A 242 5.16 -1.08 -11.00
CA GLU A 242 4.11 -1.06 -9.96
C GLU A 242 3.16 -2.27 -10.02
N LEU A 243 2.79 -2.71 -11.23
CA LEU A 243 1.87 -3.83 -11.42
C LEU A 243 2.42 -5.16 -10.93
N TRP A 244 3.75 -5.29 -10.82
CA TRP A 244 4.39 -6.51 -10.35
C TRP A 244 3.84 -6.91 -8.97
N TRP A 245 3.69 -5.94 -8.06
CA TRP A 245 3.11 -6.16 -6.72
C TRP A 245 1.71 -6.76 -6.76
N SER A 246 0.85 -6.25 -7.65
CA SER A 246 -0.57 -6.63 -7.71
C SER A 246 -0.89 -7.89 -8.54
N LYS A 247 -0.01 -8.24 -9.49
CA LYS A 247 -0.30 -9.27 -10.51
C LYS A 247 0.74 -10.40 -10.58
N ASN A 248 2.01 -10.10 -10.36
CA ASN A 248 3.09 -11.05 -10.64
C ASN A 248 3.75 -11.60 -9.38
N ALA A 249 3.80 -10.83 -8.28
CA ALA A 249 4.44 -11.25 -7.05
C ALA A 249 3.81 -12.54 -6.50
N THR A 250 4.64 -13.57 -6.32
CA THR A 250 4.23 -14.82 -5.66
C THR A 250 4.21 -14.64 -4.14
N ILE A 251 3.71 -15.64 -3.41
CA ILE A 251 3.73 -15.61 -1.93
C ILE A 251 5.17 -15.55 -1.41
N GLU A 252 6.10 -16.25 -2.07
CA GLU A 252 7.53 -16.22 -1.76
C GLU A 252 8.13 -14.83 -2.02
N ASP A 253 7.75 -14.17 -3.11
CA ASP A 253 8.17 -12.79 -3.36
C ASP A 253 7.67 -11.84 -2.27
N TRP A 254 6.42 -11.99 -1.83
CA TRP A 254 5.86 -11.23 -0.70
C TRP A 254 6.62 -11.46 0.61
N PHE A 255 7.01 -12.71 0.87
CA PHE A 255 7.85 -13.07 2.01
C PHE A 255 9.23 -12.41 1.91
N ASP A 256 9.93 -12.61 0.79
CA ASP A 256 11.26 -12.07 0.51
C ASP A 256 11.30 -10.55 0.63
N GLU A 257 10.22 -9.86 0.24
CA GLU A 257 10.10 -8.41 0.30
C GLU A 257 9.70 -7.88 1.68
N MET A 258 8.66 -8.43 2.31
CA MET A 258 8.10 -7.85 3.54
C MET A 258 8.71 -8.45 4.81
N VAL A 259 8.80 -9.77 4.88
CA VAL A 259 9.47 -10.46 6.00
C VAL A 259 10.98 -10.24 5.93
N GLY A 260 11.55 -10.27 4.71
CA GLY A 260 12.95 -9.88 4.49
C GLY A 260 13.25 -8.49 5.05
N GLN A 261 12.38 -7.50 4.80
CA GLN A 261 12.58 -6.16 5.34
C GLN A 261 12.42 -6.11 6.87
N ALA A 262 11.50 -6.88 7.46
CA ALA A 262 11.38 -7.00 8.91
C ALA A 262 12.66 -7.59 9.53
N ASN A 263 13.25 -8.61 8.89
CA ASN A 263 14.52 -9.21 9.30
C ASN A 263 15.68 -8.21 9.23
N ILE A 264 15.78 -7.41 8.15
CA ILE A 264 16.83 -6.39 8.01
C ILE A 264 16.67 -5.32 9.11
N VAL A 265 15.45 -4.81 9.32
CA VAL A 265 15.16 -3.81 10.37
C VAL A 265 15.48 -4.36 11.75
N ASN A 266 15.07 -5.59 12.06
CA ASN A 266 15.40 -6.24 13.32
C ASN A 266 16.91 -6.38 13.52
N LYS A 267 17.61 -6.92 12.51
CA LYS A 267 19.04 -7.20 12.59
C LYS A 267 19.89 -5.94 12.70
N PHE A 268 19.57 -4.89 11.94
CA PHE A 268 20.48 -3.75 11.77
C PHE A 268 20.00 -2.46 12.45
N ALA A 269 18.73 -2.36 12.84
CA ALA A 269 18.23 -1.28 13.71
C ALA A 269 17.88 -1.76 15.13
N GLY A 270 17.96 -3.06 15.44
CA GLY A 270 17.67 -3.58 16.77
C GLY A 270 16.21 -3.48 17.19
N VAL A 271 15.31 -3.18 16.24
CA VAL A 271 13.87 -3.12 16.50
C VAL A 271 13.39 -4.54 16.76
N ARG A 272 12.70 -4.75 17.88
CA ARG A 272 12.12 -6.05 18.24
C ARG A 272 11.18 -6.57 17.16
N MET A 273 11.32 -7.83 16.76
CA MET A 273 10.52 -8.43 15.69
C MET A 273 9.03 -8.36 16.02
N GLU A 274 8.66 -8.57 17.28
CA GLU A 274 7.29 -8.47 17.78
C GLU A 274 6.70 -7.05 17.81
N GLU A 275 7.49 -6.01 17.49
CA GLU A 275 7.02 -4.64 17.33
C GLU A 275 6.90 -4.22 15.85
N ILE A 276 7.45 -5.01 14.91
CA ILE A 276 7.32 -4.78 13.47
C ILE A 276 5.99 -5.40 13.00
N ARG A 277 4.91 -4.62 13.09
CA ARG A 277 3.53 -5.14 12.93
C ARG A 277 2.80 -4.66 11.68
N GLY A 278 3.28 -3.58 11.08
CA GLY A 278 2.64 -2.92 9.96
C GLY A 278 3.33 -3.15 8.63
N ILE A 279 2.53 -3.22 7.57
CA ILE A 279 2.99 -3.17 6.18
C ILE A 279 2.35 -1.96 5.49
N ARG A 280 3.11 -1.34 4.60
CA ARG A 280 2.56 -0.61 3.46
C ARG A 280 3.25 -1.08 2.20
N VAL A 281 2.48 -1.35 1.14
CA VAL A 281 3.02 -1.83 -0.12
C VAL A 281 3.53 -0.64 -0.96
N PRO A 282 4.71 -0.76 -1.60
CA PRO A 282 5.18 0.23 -2.58
C PRO A 282 4.10 0.62 -3.59
N PHE A 283 4.01 1.92 -3.88
CA PHE A 283 3.04 2.50 -4.81
C PHE A 283 1.56 2.25 -4.44
N LEU A 284 1.29 1.76 -3.21
CA LEU A 284 -0.03 1.34 -2.74
C LEU A 284 -0.68 0.28 -3.64
N ARG A 285 0.13 -0.62 -4.21
CA ARG A 285 -0.31 -1.67 -5.14
C ARG A 285 -0.66 -2.95 -4.39
N VAL A 286 -1.93 -3.05 -3.98
CA VAL A 286 -2.41 -4.17 -3.16
C VAL A 286 -2.21 -5.51 -3.88
N GLY A 287 -1.65 -6.49 -3.16
CA GLY A 287 -1.20 -7.78 -3.66
C GLY A 287 -2.23 -8.90 -3.64
N TRP A 288 -3.52 -8.55 -3.78
CA TRP A 288 -4.65 -9.49 -3.74
C TRP A 288 -4.56 -10.45 -2.53
N ASN A 289 -5.09 -11.66 -2.64
CA ASN A 289 -5.10 -12.66 -1.58
C ASN A 289 -3.68 -13.04 -1.09
N ARG A 290 -2.69 -13.07 -1.98
CA ARG A 290 -1.31 -13.49 -1.66
C ARG A 290 -0.66 -12.61 -0.60
N GLN A 291 -0.85 -11.28 -0.66
CA GLN A 291 -0.33 -10.35 0.35
C GLN A 291 -0.85 -10.70 1.75
N PHE A 292 -2.15 -10.88 1.89
CA PHE A 292 -2.79 -11.08 3.19
C PHE A 292 -2.59 -12.49 3.73
N LEU A 293 -2.45 -13.47 2.84
CA LEU A 293 -2.01 -14.81 3.22
C LEU A 293 -0.60 -14.76 3.84
N MET A 294 0.36 -14.12 3.17
CA MET A 294 1.70 -13.91 3.71
C MET A 294 1.63 -13.19 5.07
N MET A 295 0.86 -12.10 5.16
CA MET A 295 0.73 -11.38 6.43
C MET A 295 0.24 -12.25 7.58
N LYS A 296 -0.74 -13.12 7.32
CA LYS A 296 -1.32 -14.03 8.31
C LYS A 296 -0.30 -15.06 8.78
N GLU A 297 0.41 -15.69 7.85
CA GLU A 297 1.38 -16.75 8.17
C GLU A 297 2.60 -16.21 8.93
N PHE A 298 3.02 -14.97 8.65
CA PHE A 298 4.23 -14.38 9.24
C PHE A 298 3.96 -13.36 10.36
N GLY A 299 2.71 -13.22 10.80
CA GLY A 299 2.37 -12.53 12.05
C GLY A 299 2.34 -11.00 11.97
N PHE A 300 2.18 -10.43 10.77
CA PHE A 300 1.83 -9.02 10.61
C PHE A 300 0.40 -8.77 11.11
N VAL A 301 0.18 -7.63 11.76
CA VAL A 301 -1.10 -7.31 12.39
C VAL A 301 -1.96 -6.45 11.48
N TYR A 302 -1.35 -5.61 10.65
CA TYR A 302 -2.09 -4.69 9.83
C TYR A 302 -1.43 -4.32 8.51
N ASP A 303 -2.27 -4.02 7.52
CA ASP A 303 -1.90 -3.33 6.28
C ASP A 303 -2.44 -1.90 6.31
N ALA A 304 -1.74 -1.01 5.62
CA ALA A 304 -2.14 0.37 5.42
C ALA A 304 -1.90 0.78 3.96
N SER A 305 -2.40 -0.06 3.04
CA SER A 305 -2.20 0.12 1.60
C SER A 305 -3.50 0.27 0.82
N MET A 306 -4.65 -0.10 1.39
CA MET A 306 -5.93 0.01 0.70
C MET A 306 -6.48 1.43 0.77
N VAL A 307 -6.79 1.99 -0.39
CA VAL A 307 -7.41 3.31 -0.49
C VAL A 307 -8.93 3.16 -0.58
N ALA A 308 -9.65 3.84 0.31
CA ALA A 308 -11.09 3.97 0.20
C ALA A 308 -11.44 5.15 -0.71
N PRO A 309 -12.48 5.01 -1.57
CA PRO A 309 -13.05 6.15 -2.27
C PRO A 309 -13.42 7.26 -1.28
N HIS A 310 -13.29 8.51 -1.72
CA HIS A 310 -13.72 9.65 -0.95
C HIS A 310 -15.16 9.47 -0.44
N SER A 311 -15.35 9.63 0.86
CA SER A 311 -16.62 9.41 1.55
C SER A 311 -16.78 10.40 2.70
N ASN A 312 -18.03 10.71 3.02
CA ASN A 312 -18.41 11.51 4.17
C ASN A 312 -19.66 10.89 4.83
N PRO A 313 -19.55 10.30 6.02
CA PRO A 313 -18.34 10.25 6.87
C PRO A 313 -17.23 9.35 6.32
N PRO A 314 -15.96 9.57 6.70
CA PRO A 314 -14.82 8.71 6.35
C PRO A 314 -14.88 7.34 7.05
N LEU A 315 -14.13 6.37 6.55
CA LEU A 315 -14.13 5.00 7.05
C LEU A 315 -13.19 4.81 8.25
N TRP A 316 -13.66 4.02 9.21
CA TRP A 316 -12.84 3.51 10.31
C TRP A 316 -12.03 2.28 9.86
N PRO A 317 -10.88 1.99 10.50
CA PRO A 317 -10.18 0.73 10.30
C PRO A 317 -11.09 -0.47 10.56
N TYR A 318 -10.87 -1.54 9.83
CA TYR A 318 -11.67 -2.76 9.90
C TYR A 318 -10.76 -3.99 9.82
N THR A 319 -11.27 -5.16 10.20
CA THR A 319 -10.54 -6.41 10.02
C THR A 319 -11.02 -7.16 8.78
N LEU A 320 -10.14 -7.96 8.21
CA LEU A 320 -10.40 -8.75 7.00
C LEU A 320 -11.07 -10.10 7.31
N ASP A 321 -11.67 -10.27 8.48
CA ASP A 321 -12.56 -11.39 8.80
C ASP A 321 -13.75 -11.46 7.82
N TYR A 322 -14.21 -10.31 7.34
CA TYR A 322 -15.34 -10.15 6.44
C TYR A 322 -14.97 -9.29 5.22
N LYS A 323 -15.87 -9.27 4.24
CA LYS A 323 -15.77 -8.45 3.03
C LYS A 323 -15.49 -6.98 3.37
N MET A 324 -14.59 -6.37 2.59
CA MET A 324 -14.27 -4.95 2.68
C MET A 324 -15.53 -4.08 2.54
N PRO A 325 -15.67 -3.01 3.34
CA PRO A 325 -16.85 -2.13 3.32
C PRO A 325 -16.86 -1.09 2.19
N HIS A 326 -15.91 -1.16 1.25
CA HIS A 326 -15.80 -0.25 0.13
C HIS A 326 -15.32 -0.96 -1.14
N SER A 327 -15.48 -0.31 -2.29
CA SER A 327 -14.93 -0.80 -3.56
C SER A 327 -13.40 -0.69 -3.57
N CYS A 328 -12.75 -1.63 -4.27
CA CYS A 328 -11.32 -1.56 -4.54
C CYS A 328 -11.03 -0.37 -5.48
N LEU A 329 -10.39 0.67 -4.96
CA LEU A 329 -10.15 1.91 -5.71
C LEU A 329 -8.77 1.88 -6.38
N GLY A 330 -8.74 2.13 -7.69
CA GLY A 330 -7.53 2.37 -8.47
C GLY A 330 -7.46 1.50 -9.72
N ALA A 331 -6.88 2.04 -10.80
CA ALA A 331 -6.75 1.30 -12.05
C ALA A 331 -5.86 0.06 -11.87
N ASN A 332 -6.40 -1.11 -12.26
CA ASN A 332 -5.75 -2.42 -12.12
C ASN A 332 -5.33 -2.77 -10.68
N GLN A 333 -6.03 -2.23 -9.67
CA GLN A 333 -5.86 -2.67 -8.28
C GLN A 333 -6.51 -4.03 -8.05
N ASN A 334 -5.92 -4.81 -7.14
CA ASN A 334 -6.33 -6.18 -6.87
C ASN A 334 -6.46 -6.35 -5.34
N CYS A 335 -7.60 -5.97 -4.79
CA CYS A 335 -7.87 -6.04 -3.34
C CYS A 335 -8.23 -7.47 -2.90
N PRO A 336 -8.00 -7.86 -1.63
CA PRO A 336 -8.31 -9.21 -1.18
C PRO A 336 -9.80 -9.50 -1.27
N THR A 337 -10.10 -10.74 -1.63
CA THR A 337 -11.47 -11.25 -1.76
C THR A 337 -11.83 -12.23 -0.66
N ARG A 338 -10.83 -12.97 -0.15
CA ARG A 338 -10.99 -13.99 0.91
C ARG A 338 -10.93 -13.40 2.33
N SER A 339 -11.29 -14.23 3.31
CA SER A 339 -11.24 -13.87 4.73
C SER A 339 -9.85 -14.11 5.33
N TYR A 340 -9.30 -13.08 5.97
CA TYR A 340 -8.05 -13.11 6.74
C TYR A 340 -8.31 -12.64 8.19
N PRO A 341 -8.89 -13.52 9.03
CA PRO A 341 -9.28 -13.17 10.39
C PRO A 341 -8.15 -12.55 11.21
N GLY A 342 -8.43 -11.44 11.87
CA GLY A 342 -7.50 -10.76 12.77
C GLY A 342 -6.47 -9.84 12.09
N ILE A 343 -6.37 -9.83 10.76
CA ILE A 343 -5.61 -8.79 10.04
C ILE A 343 -6.44 -7.52 9.99
N TRP A 344 -5.85 -6.41 10.42
CA TRP A 344 -6.45 -5.08 10.36
C TRP A 344 -6.06 -4.36 9.06
N GLU A 345 -7.01 -3.66 8.47
CA GLU A 345 -6.77 -2.66 7.43
C GLU A 345 -6.92 -1.27 8.04
N LEU A 346 -5.81 -0.52 8.13
CA LEU A 346 -5.83 0.91 8.39
C LEU A 346 -6.07 1.65 7.06
N VAL A 347 -7.33 1.59 6.65
CA VAL A 347 -7.80 2.12 5.37
C VAL A 347 -7.39 3.57 5.15
N MET A 348 -6.83 3.83 3.97
CA MET A 348 -6.41 5.15 3.53
C MET A 348 -7.59 5.92 2.94
N ASN A 349 -8.27 6.70 3.77
CA ASN A 349 -9.33 7.62 3.33
C ASN A 349 -8.75 8.73 2.44
N GLN A 350 -9.30 8.90 1.23
CA GLN A 350 -8.87 9.99 0.35
C GLN A 350 -9.07 11.38 0.98
N LEU A 351 -8.11 12.25 0.72
CA LEU A 351 -8.17 13.69 0.99
C LEU A 351 -8.86 14.40 -0.18
N GLU A 352 -9.51 15.51 0.12
CA GLU A 352 -10.12 16.40 -0.86
C GLU A 352 -9.30 17.70 -0.92
N ALA A 353 -8.92 18.12 -2.12
CA ALA A 353 -8.11 19.28 -2.41
C ALA A 353 -8.75 20.07 -3.56
N GLY A 354 -9.71 20.94 -3.23
CA GLY A 354 -10.55 21.60 -4.23
C GLY A 354 -11.47 20.57 -4.90
N GLU A 355 -11.43 20.49 -6.23
CA GLU A 355 -12.23 19.53 -7.01
C GLU A 355 -11.57 18.16 -7.18
N TYR A 356 -10.37 17.97 -6.62
CA TYR A 356 -9.59 16.74 -6.75
C TYR A 356 -9.56 15.95 -5.46
N THR A 357 -9.41 14.64 -5.57
CA THR A 357 -9.16 13.73 -4.45
C THR A 357 -7.79 13.10 -4.57
N CYS A 358 -7.09 12.93 -3.46
CA CYS A 358 -5.75 12.36 -3.39
C CYS A 358 -5.65 11.35 -2.25
N ASN A 359 -4.79 10.35 -2.39
CA ASN A 359 -4.55 9.33 -1.37
C ASN A 359 -3.35 9.71 -0.49
N MET A 360 -2.22 10.12 -1.09
CA MET A 360 -1.05 10.67 -0.41
C MET A 360 -1.07 12.20 -0.47
N VAL A 361 -0.52 12.90 0.51
CA VAL A 361 -0.54 14.37 0.51
C VAL A 361 0.27 14.96 -0.66
N ASP A 362 1.34 14.28 -1.06
CA ASP A 362 2.15 14.64 -2.21
C ASP A 362 1.54 14.27 -3.57
N SER A 363 0.50 13.44 -3.60
CA SER A 363 -0.28 13.14 -4.81
C SER A 363 -1.41 14.15 -5.08
N CYS A 364 -1.67 15.06 -4.13
CA CYS A 364 -2.60 16.16 -4.33
C CYS A 364 -2.05 17.16 -5.38
N PRO A 365 -2.91 17.99 -6.00
CA PRO A 365 -2.50 18.89 -7.08
C PRO A 365 -1.22 19.70 -6.78
N PRO A 366 -0.24 19.74 -7.70
CA PRO A 366 1.12 20.24 -7.38
C PRO A 366 1.25 21.76 -7.29
N HIS A 367 0.22 22.52 -7.68
CA HIS A 367 0.22 23.98 -7.80
C HIS A 367 -0.57 24.68 -6.68
N LEU A 368 -0.59 24.10 -5.49
CA LEU A 368 -1.20 24.71 -4.31
C LEU A 368 -0.23 25.70 -3.66
N THR A 369 -0.75 26.80 -3.09
CA THR A 369 0.02 27.72 -2.24
C THR A 369 0.07 27.19 -0.79
N GLY A 370 0.95 27.74 0.06
CA GLY A 370 0.99 27.36 1.49
C GLY A 370 -0.36 27.56 2.20
N GLU A 371 -1.11 28.62 1.86
CA GLU A 371 -2.44 28.84 2.44
C GLU A 371 -3.46 27.82 1.93
N ASP A 372 -3.38 27.41 0.66
CA ASP A 372 -4.23 26.33 0.12
C ASP A 372 -3.95 25.00 0.82
N ILE A 373 -2.67 24.69 1.09
CA ILE A 373 -2.27 23.50 1.86
C ILE A 373 -2.86 23.56 3.27
N TYR A 374 -2.71 24.68 3.98
CA TYR A 374 -3.28 24.83 5.33
C TYR A 374 -4.81 24.66 5.32
N ARG A 375 -5.50 25.24 4.33
CA ARG A 375 -6.95 25.09 4.15
C ARG A 375 -7.34 23.65 3.84
N MET A 376 -6.62 22.98 2.95
CA MET A 376 -6.83 21.57 2.61
C MET A 376 -6.68 20.69 3.86
N LEU A 377 -5.59 20.82 4.62
CA LEU A 377 -5.38 20.07 5.85
C LEU A 377 -6.48 20.32 6.87
N THR A 378 -6.86 21.58 7.07
CA THR A 378 -7.91 21.97 8.02
C THR A 378 -9.29 21.48 7.59
N TYR A 379 -9.62 21.55 6.30
CA TYR A 379 -10.88 21.06 5.76
C TYR A 379 -11.03 19.55 5.96
N ASN A 380 -10.00 18.78 5.59
CA ASN A 380 -10.01 17.33 5.75
C ASN A 380 -10.01 16.93 7.23
N PHE A 381 -9.26 17.63 8.09
CA PHE A 381 -9.36 17.43 9.53
C PHE A 381 -10.79 17.63 10.03
N LYS A 382 -11.46 18.73 9.65
CA LYS A 382 -12.85 19.00 10.04
C LYS A 382 -13.82 17.96 9.52
N ARG A 383 -13.60 17.41 8.32
CA ARG A 383 -14.42 16.30 7.78
C ARG A 383 -14.43 15.12 8.73
N HIS A 384 -13.28 14.75 9.28
CA HIS A 384 -13.19 13.66 10.27
C HIS A 384 -13.74 14.10 11.64
N TYR A 385 -13.26 15.25 12.14
CA TYR A 385 -13.51 15.73 13.51
C TYR A 385 -14.98 16.06 13.81
N LEU A 386 -15.71 16.58 12.81
CA LEU A 386 -17.11 16.98 12.94
C LEU A 386 -18.11 15.89 12.53
N SER A 387 -17.64 14.75 12.02
CA SER A 387 -18.49 13.62 11.62
C SER A 387 -18.34 12.44 12.60
N ASN A 388 -17.80 11.31 12.16
CA ASN A 388 -17.66 10.09 12.95
C ASN A 388 -16.29 9.94 13.63
N ARG A 389 -15.38 10.92 13.51
CA ARG A 389 -14.03 10.91 14.09
C ARG A 389 -13.15 9.72 13.70
N ALA A 390 -13.38 9.13 12.52
CA ALA A 390 -12.44 8.14 12.00
C ALA A 390 -11.01 8.71 11.94
N PRO A 391 -9.96 7.89 12.12
CA PRO A 391 -8.58 8.36 12.13
C PRO A 391 -8.26 9.20 10.90
N PHE A 392 -7.71 10.40 11.13
CA PHE A 392 -7.32 11.31 10.05
C PHE A 392 -5.90 10.99 9.61
N GLY A 393 -5.77 10.32 8.47
CA GLY A 393 -4.48 9.91 7.94
C GLY A 393 -3.79 11.02 7.14
N LEU A 394 -2.52 11.24 7.43
CA LEU A 394 -1.64 12.16 6.72
C LEU A 394 -0.37 11.41 6.33
N TYR A 395 -0.33 11.02 5.05
CA TYR A 395 0.68 10.12 4.50
C TYR A 395 1.62 10.90 3.59
N PHE A 396 2.92 10.84 3.84
CA PHE A 396 3.91 11.69 3.18
C PHE A 396 5.12 10.91 2.68
N HIS A 397 5.65 11.36 1.55
CA HIS A 397 7.07 11.26 1.25
C HIS A 397 7.83 12.47 1.79
N SER A 398 9.03 12.28 2.35
CA SER A 398 9.80 13.37 2.96
C SER A 398 10.17 14.48 1.97
N THR A 399 10.17 14.19 0.67
CA THR A 399 10.44 15.17 -0.41
C THR A 399 9.39 16.27 -0.49
N TRP A 400 8.14 16.02 -0.05
CA TRP A 400 7.06 17.02 -0.02
C TRP A 400 7.44 18.26 0.80
N PHE A 401 8.19 18.04 1.87
CA PHE A 401 8.64 19.04 2.82
C PHE A 401 9.79 19.93 2.32
N LYS A 402 10.37 19.62 1.15
CA LYS A 402 11.38 20.49 0.51
C LYS A 402 10.82 21.85 0.08
N LYS A 403 9.49 21.95 -0.09
CA LYS A 403 8.81 23.23 -0.34
C LYS A 403 8.57 23.97 0.98
N THR A 404 9.30 25.07 1.20
CA THR A 404 9.23 25.87 2.44
C THR A 404 7.81 26.33 2.79
N ASP A 405 7.01 26.73 1.79
CA ASP A 405 5.63 27.16 2.03
C ASP A 405 4.75 26.02 2.55
N TYR A 406 4.99 24.79 2.08
CA TYR A 406 4.23 23.60 2.49
C TYR A 406 4.63 23.19 3.90
N MET A 407 5.93 23.24 4.18
CA MET A 407 6.46 23.06 5.53
C MET A 407 5.81 24.03 6.51
N ASN A 408 5.85 25.33 6.23
CA ASN A 408 5.30 26.36 7.12
C ASN A 408 3.79 26.18 7.34
N ALA A 409 3.05 25.86 6.27
CA ALA A 409 1.63 25.56 6.36
C ALA A 409 1.33 24.35 7.24
N PHE A 410 2.13 23.28 7.09
CA PHE A 410 2.00 22.07 7.90
C PHE A 410 2.36 22.32 9.37
N LEU A 411 3.44 23.06 9.66
CA LEU A 411 3.82 23.41 11.03
C LEU A 411 2.71 24.25 11.70
N ARG A 412 2.14 25.22 10.98
CA ARG A 412 0.98 25.99 11.45
C ARG A 412 -0.22 25.08 11.75
N PHE A 413 -0.51 24.12 10.87
CA PHE A 413 -1.56 23.13 11.11
C PHE A 413 -1.29 22.31 12.38
N LEU A 414 -0.07 21.78 12.56
CA LEU A 414 0.31 21.03 13.75
C LEU A 414 0.18 21.84 15.04
N ASP A 415 0.53 23.13 15.00
CA ASP A 415 0.44 24.04 16.15
C ASP A 415 -1.02 24.33 16.52
N ASP A 416 -1.92 24.39 15.55
CA ASP A 416 -3.36 24.54 15.78
C ASP A 416 -3.99 23.26 16.32
N MET A 417 -3.58 22.08 15.83
CA MET A 417 -4.09 20.79 16.32
C MET A 417 -3.70 20.55 17.78
N GLN A 418 -2.50 20.95 18.20
CA GLN A 418 -2.05 20.82 19.59
C GLN A 418 -2.85 21.65 20.60
N LYS A 419 -3.61 22.66 20.15
CA LYS A 419 -4.48 23.46 21.02
C LYS A 419 -5.78 22.73 21.38
N LEU A 420 -6.10 21.64 20.67
CA LEU A 420 -7.34 20.89 20.87
C LEU A 420 -7.13 19.79 21.94
N PRO A 421 -7.97 19.72 22.99
CA PRO A 421 -7.75 18.82 24.12
C PRO A 421 -8.07 17.35 23.84
N ASP A 422 -8.73 17.06 22.71
CA ASP A 422 -9.22 15.74 22.32
C ASP A 422 -8.62 15.26 20.97
N VAL A 423 -7.52 15.88 20.52
CA VAL A 423 -6.78 15.49 19.31
C VAL A 423 -5.44 14.85 19.70
N TYR A 424 -5.14 13.69 19.11
CA TYR A 424 -3.95 12.91 19.42
C TYR A 424 -3.22 12.48 18.15
N PHE A 425 -1.93 12.76 18.08
CA PHE A 425 -1.01 12.23 17.08
C PHE A 425 -0.42 10.92 17.60
N VAL A 426 -0.89 9.81 17.03
CA VAL A 426 -0.58 8.45 17.49
C VAL A 426 -0.03 7.62 16.35
N THR A 427 0.67 6.54 16.68
CA THR A 427 1.09 5.57 15.68
C THR A 427 -0.09 4.72 15.19
N ASN A 428 0.11 3.97 14.11
CA ASN A 428 -0.92 3.08 13.56
C ASN A 428 -1.25 1.94 14.53
N GLN A 429 -0.24 1.36 15.17
CA GLN A 429 -0.41 0.37 16.23
C GLN A 429 -1.19 0.93 17.42
N GLN A 430 -0.91 2.18 17.83
CA GLN A 430 -1.65 2.85 18.90
C GLN A 430 -3.11 3.09 18.53
N ALA A 431 -3.39 3.40 17.26
CA ALA A 431 -4.75 3.50 16.77
C ALA A 431 -5.47 2.15 16.83
N ILE A 432 -4.84 1.06 16.37
CA ILE A 432 -5.40 -0.30 16.51
C ILE A 432 -5.64 -0.66 17.98
N GLN A 433 -4.72 -0.33 18.89
CA GLN A 433 -4.92 -0.58 20.32
C GLN A 433 -6.18 0.14 20.85
N TRP A 434 -6.42 1.38 20.41
CA TRP A 434 -7.66 2.08 20.72
C TRP A 434 -8.87 1.42 20.06
N MET A 435 -8.77 0.97 18.80
CA MET A 435 -9.84 0.22 18.12
C MET A 435 -10.24 -1.03 18.91
N ARG A 436 -9.25 -1.76 19.42
CA ARG A 436 -9.44 -2.98 20.22
C ARG A 436 -10.09 -2.69 21.57
N GLN A 437 -9.82 -1.53 22.16
CA GLN A 437 -10.37 -1.12 23.45
C GLN A 437 -10.82 0.36 23.41
N PRO A 438 -11.98 0.65 22.77
CA PRO A 438 -12.43 2.01 22.55
C PRO A 438 -12.61 2.75 23.87
N THR A 439 -11.84 3.82 24.04
CA THR A 439 -11.78 4.59 25.28
C THR A 439 -12.18 6.04 25.02
N PRO A 440 -13.22 6.57 25.70
CA PRO A 440 -13.65 7.96 25.53
C PRO A 440 -12.57 8.98 25.93
N SER A 441 -12.60 10.18 25.34
CA SER A 441 -11.59 11.23 25.52
C SER A 441 -11.30 11.59 26.97
N ASN A 442 -12.32 11.59 27.83
CA ASN A 442 -12.17 11.89 29.25
C ASN A 442 -11.39 10.81 30.05
N GLN A 443 -11.29 9.58 29.52
CA GLN A 443 -10.61 8.45 30.16
C GLN A 443 -9.21 8.17 29.56
N LEU A 444 -8.82 8.85 28.48
CA LEU A 444 -7.55 8.58 27.79
C LEU A 444 -6.29 8.84 28.60
N HIS A 445 -6.35 9.67 29.63
CA HIS A 445 -5.23 9.85 30.56
C HIS A 445 -4.84 8.54 31.28
N GLN A 446 -5.77 7.57 31.36
CA GLN A 446 -5.54 6.24 31.92
C GLN A 446 -5.31 5.15 30.87
N PHE A 447 -5.35 5.49 29.57
CA PHE A 447 -5.19 4.53 28.50
C PHE A 447 -3.71 4.14 28.36
N GLU A 448 -3.33 3.04 29.01
CA GLU A 448 -1.94 2.52 29.05
C GLU A 448 -1.26 2.48 27.68
N PRO A 449 -1.89 2.02 26.58
CA PRO A 449 -1.20 1.91 25.29
C PRO A 449 -0.74 3.25 24.69
N TRP A 450 -1.32 4.37 25.12
CA TRP A 450 -0.91 5.72 24.69
C TRP A 450 0.00 6.44 25.67
N ARG A 451 0.37 5.78 26.78
CA ARG A 451 1.34 6.35 27.72
C ARG A 451 2.74 6.24 27.16
N CYS A 452 3.52 7.30 27.34
CA CYS A 452 4.91 7.41 26.91
C CYS A 452 5.89 6.99 28.00
N GLN A 453 5.62 5.86 28.67
CA GLN A 453 6.61 5.30 29.59
C GLN A 453 7.91 5.02 28.83
N PRO A 454 9.08 5.25 29.45
CA PRO A 454 10.36 4.94 28.81
C PRO A 454 10.39 3.47 28.40
N LYS A 455 10.74 3.20 27.14
CA LYS A 455 10.93 1.84 26.66
C LYS A 455 12.06 1.18 27.46
N GLN A 456 11.82 -0.03 27.97
CA GLN A 456 12.85 -0.83 28.61
C GLN A 456 13.74 -1.41 27.52
N LEU A 457 14.85 -0.74 27.24
CA LEU A 457 15.80 -1.09 26.18
C LEU A 457 17.01 -1.80 26.77
N GLU A 458 17.31 -2.98 26.23
CA GLU A 458 18.56 -3.68 26.48
C GLU A 458 19.75 -2.87 25.95
N PRO A 459 20.98 -3.07 26.47
CA PRO A 459 22.14 -2.30 26.03
C PRO A 459 22.41 -2.31 24.52
N HIS A 460 22.10 -3.42 23.85
CA HIS A 460 22.25 -3.56 22.39
C HIS A 460 21.12 -2.90 21.59
N GLU A 461 19.97 -2.65 22.21
CA GLU A 461 18.82 -1.98 21.61
C GLU A 461 18.96 -0.44 21.68
N GLN A 462 19.83 0.05 22.58
CA GLN A 462 20.15 1.46 22.68
C GLN A 462 20.96 1.93 21.47
N VAL A 463 20.49 3.03 20.89
CA VAL A 463 21.13 3.65 19.73
C VAL A 463 22.53 4.14 20.10
N CYS A 464 23.50 3.79 19.28
CA CYS A 464 24.88 4.24 19.40
C CYS A 464 25.03 5.73 19.03
N LEU A 465 26.03 6.39 19.61
CA LEU A 465 26.37 7.78 19.28
C LEU A 465 27.03 7.89 17.89
N MET A 466 27.88 6.93 17.53
CA MET A 466 28.56 6.88 16.24
C MET A 466 28.23 5.54 15.55
N PRO A 467 27.69 5.56 14.32
CA PRO A 467 27.37 4.33 13.60
C PRO A 467 28.64 3.70 13.03
N ASN A 468 28.60 2.38 12.85
CA ASN A 468 29.49 1.71 11.92
C ASN A 468 29.13 2.14 10.50
N VAL A 469 30.15 2.53 9.72
CA VAL A 469 30.01 2.91 8.31
C VAL A 469 30.61 1.80 7.46
N CYS A 470 29.75 0.94 6.93
CA CYS A 470 30.13 -0.28 6.24
C CYS A 470 30.12 -0.03 4.73
N LYS A 471 31.28 -0.17 4.07
CA LYS A 471 31.33 -0.23 2.60
C LYS A 471 31.17 -1.68 2.18
N VAL A 472 29.98 -2.05 1.70
CA VAL A 472 29.61 -3.44 1.42
C VAL A 472 29.27 -3.61 -0.06
N ARG A 473 29.70 -4.74 -0.63
CA ARG A 473 29.42 -5.06 -2.04
C ARG A 473 28.00 -5.63 -2.17
N SER A 474 27.23 -5.13 -3.13
CA SER A 474 25.99 -5.78 -3.56
C SER A 474 26.27 -6.68 -4.76
N ARG A 475 26.01 -7.99 -4.61
CA ARG A 475 26.07 -8.94 -5.74
C ARG A 475 25.02 -8.62 -6.80
N VAL A 476 23.82 -8.26 -6.36
CA VAL A 476 22.66 -8.02 -7.24
C VAL A 476 22.81 -6.71 -8.00
N LEU A 477 23.20 -5.63 -7.33
CA LEU A 477 23.35 -4.31 -7.95
C LEU A 477 24.73 -4.13 -8.61
N GLN A 478 25.65 -5.07 -8.41
CA GLN A 478 27.02 -5.03 -8.94
C GLN A 478 27.79 -3.75 -8.61
N GLU A 479 27.52 -3.16 -7.45
CA GLU A 479 28.15 -1.93 -6.97
C GLU A 479 28.39 -1.97 -5.46
N ASP A 480 29.26 -1.08 -4.99
CA ASP A 480 29.51 -0.89 -3.56
C ASP A 480 28.47 0.06 -2.98
N ARG A 481 27.93 -0.28 -1.80
CA ARG A 481 26.95 0.51 -1.07
C ARG A 481 27.51 0.87 0.31
N TYR A 482 27.19 2.09 0.76
CA TYR A 482 27.42 2.48 2.15
C TYR A 482 26.21 2.07 2.99
N PHE A 483 26.48 1.42 4.10
CA PHE A 483 25.48 0.90 5.03
C PHE A 483 25.82 1.39 6.44
N TYR A 484 24.82 1.93 7.14
CA TYR A 484 25.00 2.58 8.44
C TYR A 484 24.17 1.86 9.50
N THR A 485 24.81 1.41 10.58
CA THR A 485 24.16 0.67 11.66
C THR A 485 24.96 0.77 12.95
N CYS A 486 24.31 0.61 14.11
CA CYS A 486 25.00 0.42 15.39
C CYS A 486 25.46 -1.03 15.62
N MET A 487 25.00 -1.95 14.76
CA MET A 487 25.31 -3.37 14.82
C MET A 487 26.58 -3.67 14.02
N GLU A 488 27.06 -4.91 14.08
CA GLU A 488 28.19 -5.35 13.27
C GLU A 488 27.90 -5.18 11.77
N CYS A 489 28.92 -4.75 11.01
CA CYS A 489 28.81 -4.62 9.57
C CYS A 489 28.55 -5.98 8.92
N PRO A 490 27.58 -6.08 7.99
CA PRO A 490 27.38 -7.32 7.24
C PRO A 490 28.55 -7.54 6.26
N ALA A 491 28.77 -8.80 5.87
CA ALA A 491 29.81 -9.15 4.92
C ALA A 491 29.44 -8.69 3.50
N GLN A 492 28.15 -8.69 3.16
CA GLN A 492 27.62 -8.16 1.91
C GLN A 492 26.41 -7.26 2.15
N TYR A 493 26.06 -6.48 1.13
CA TYR A 493 24.87 -5.64 1.19
C TYR A 493 23.61 -6.52 1.33
N PRO A 494 22.83 -6.39 2.42
CA PRO A 494 21.60 -7.15 2.58
C PRO A 494 20.65 -6.97 1.39
N TRP A 495 19.95 -8.03 1.00
CA TRP A 495 18.99 -7.97 -0.09
C TRP A 495 17.98 -9.12 0.00
N ILE A 496 17.05 -9.20 -0.96
CA ILE A 496 16.18 -10.36 -1.12
C ILE A 496 17.01 -11.65 -1.10
N ARG A 497 16.57 -12.64 -0.32
CA ARG A 497 17.22 -13.96 -0.13
C ARG A 497 18.64 -13.91 0.46
N ASN A 498 19.09 -12.74 0.94
CA ASN A 498 20.33 -12.55 1.71
C ASN A 498 20.13 -11.39 2.69
N GLU A 499 19.04 -11.40 3.43
CA GLU A 499 18.59 -10.31 4.31
C GLU A 499 19.56 -10.04 5.48
N PHE A 500 20.43 -11.00 5.80
CA PHE A 500 21.45 -10.84 6.84
C PHE A 500 22.83 -10.48 6.29
N GLY A 501 23.02 -10.49 4.96
CA GLY A 501 24.28 -10.13 4.31
C GLY A 501 25.46 -11.02 4.71
N LEU A 502 25.23 -12.34 4.84
CA LEU A 502 26.20 -13.30 5.39
C LEU A 502 27.15 -13.89 4.33
N GLU A 503 26.65 -14.16 3.13
CA GLU A 503 27.38 -14.82 2.05
C GLU A 503 28.02 -13.85 1.10
#